data_AF-A0A519PW67-F1
#
_entry.id   AF-A0A519PW67-F1
#
_cell.length_a   1.000
_cell.length_b   1.000
_cell.length_c   1.000
_cell.angle_alpha   90.00
_cell.angle_beta   90.00
_cell.angle_gamma   90.00
#
_symmetry.space_group_name_H-M   'P 1'
#
loop_
_entity.id
_entity.type
_entity.pdbx_description
1 polymer ?
#
loop_
_entity_poly.entity_id
_entity_poly.type
_entity_poly.pdbx_seq_one_letter_code
_entity_poly.pdbx_strand_id
1 'polypeptide(L)'
;MIGHQVLLSVPALEVVSRRVAATLIRERESGDLVAVRQDFTGAFSGRALLIFPEANSMALVRAVTGDELDEAGVAEMEDEALSETGNVVLYGCLATMANMLQRPLEMSLPQVMRGDGQRLFELDQVDGEAGVVLFLYINFSVSGRDIRGYIAMLMDLPSIDALKVLIAEFLERIVGANPDAA
;
A
#
# COMPACT_ATOMS: atom_id res chain seq x y z
N MET A 1 19.17 -4.19 -9.32
CA MET A 1 18.50 -3.18 -8.49
C MET A 1 19.20 -1.85 -8.72
N ILE A 2 18.50 -0.90 -9.36
CA ILE A 2 18.99 0.46 -9.59
C ILE A 2 18.99 1.14 -8.21
N GLY A 3 20.15 1.66 -7.79
CA GLY A 3 20.47 2.05 -6.42
C GLY A 3 19.84 3.38 -5.98
N HIS A 4 18.52 3.48 -5.95
CA HIS A 4 17.81 4.68 -5.49
C HIS A 4 17.11 4.39 -4.17
N GLN A 5 17.45 5.18 -3.15
CA GLN A 5 16.87 5.05 -1.83
C GLN A 5 15.42 5.56 -1.87
N VAL A 6 14.50 4.67 -1.52
CA VAL A 6 13.09 4.99 -1.31
C VAL A 6 12.88 5.31 0.16
N LEU A 7 12.49 6.55 0.48
CA LEU A 7 12.06 6.92 1.82
C LEU A 7 10.55 6.93 1.88
N LEU A 8 10.00 6.24 2.88
CA LEU A 8 8.56 6.14 3.12
C LEU A 8 8.25 6.65 4.51
N SER A 9 7.30 7.56 4.60
CA SER A 9 6.77 8.06 5.86
C SER A 9 5.26 7.91 5.86
N VAL A 10 4.72 7.45 7.00
CA VAL A 10 3.28 7.25 7.20
C VAL A 10 2.78 8.31 8.18
N PRO A 11 2.39 9.50 7.72
CA PRO A 11 1.92 10.58 8.59
C PRO A 11 0.60 10.30 9.31
N ALA A 12 -0.28 9.46 8.74
CA ALA A 12 -1.59 9.19 9.31
C ALA A 12 -2.13 7.82 8.88
N LEU A 13 -2.95 7.24 9.75
CA LEU A 13 -3.60 5.93 9.61
C LEU A 13 -5.07 6.06 10.01
N GLU A 14 -5.98 5.55 9.19
CA GLU A 14 -7.41 5.50 9.48
C GLU A 14 -7.97 4.09 9.22
N VAL A 15 -8.94 3.67 10.02
CA VAL A 15 -9.68 2.41 9.83
C VAL A 15 -11.10 2.77 9.43
N VAL A 16 -11.43 2.55 8.17
CA VAL A 16 -12.69 3.04 7.57
C VAL A 16 -13.37 1.97 6.74
N SER A 17 -14.64 2.16 6.39
CA SER A 17 -15.29 1.29 5.40
C SER A 17 -14.75 1.54 4.00
N ARG A 18 -14.94 0.59 3.08
CA ARG A 18 -14.57 0.77 1.66
C ARG A 18 -15.20 2.02 1.04
N ARG A 19 -16.46 2.30 1.37
CA ARG A 19 -17.19 3.48 0.88
C ARG A 19 -16.54 4.78 1.36
N VAL A 20 -16.15 4.83 2.63
CA VAL A 20 -15.46 5.99 3.20
C VAL A 20 -14.07 6.13 2.59
N ALA A 21 -13.31 5.05 2.41
CA ALA A 21 -12.00 5.10 1.74
C ALA A 21 -12.09 5.67 0.31
N ALA A 22 -13.06 5.22 -0.48
CA ALA A 22 -13.30 5.76 -1.82
C ALA A 22 -13.67 7.25 -1.80
N THR A 23 -14.40 7.69 -0.78
CA THR A 23 -14.75 9.09 -0.59
C THR A 23 -13.52 9.92 -0.21
N LEU A 24 -12.71 9.45 0.74
CA LEU A 24 -11.49 10.11 1.19
C LEU A 24 -10.49 10.34 0.06
N ILE A 25 -10.32 9.34 -0.83
CA ILE A 25 -9.47 9.52 -2.02
C ILE A 25 -10.07 10.54 -2.97
N ARG A 26 -11.37 10.43 -3.29
CA ARG A 26 -12.05 11.34 -4.23
C ARG A 26 -12.05 12.79 -3.77
N GLU A 27 -12.13 13.04 -2.47
CA GLU A 27 -12.08 14.39 -1.90
C GLU A 27 -10.68 15.01 -1.96
N ARG A 28 -9.63 14.18 -1.95
CA ARG A 28 -8.23 14.64 -1.94
C ARG A 28 -7.62 14.72 -3.33
N GLU A 29 -7.97 13.78 -4.19
CA GLU A 29 -7.44 13.65 -5.54
C GLU A 29 -8.58 13.78 -6.55
N SER A 30 -8.45 14.77 -7.42
CA SER A 30 -9.33 14.98 -8.55
C SER A 30 -8.70 14.37 -9.80
N GLY A 31 -9.29 13.29 -10.32
CA GLY A 31 -8.86 12.66 -11.58
C GLY A 31 -8.78 11.14 -11.49
N ASP A 32 -8.21 10.55 -12.55
CA ASP A 32 -7.94 9.12 -12.62
C ASP A 32 -6.78 8.72 -11.71
N LEU A 33 -6.88 7.51 -11.17
CA LEU A 33 -5.91 6.95 -10.25
C LEU A 33 -5.27 5.73 -10.88
N VAL A 34 -4.01 5.53 -10.55
CA VAL A 34 -3.31 4.27 -10.79
C VAL A 34 -2.99 3.62 -9.45
N ALA A 35 -3.14 2.31 -9.39
CA ALA A 35 -2.78 1.54 -8.21
C ALA A 35 -2.01 0.29 -8.58
N VAL A 36 -1.08 -0.10 -7.71
CA VAL A 36 -0.46 -1.41 -7.72
C VAL A 36 -1.14 -2.25 -6.64
N ARG A 37 -1.68 -3.39 -7.05
CA ARG A 37 -2.43 -4.31 -6.22
C ARG A 37 -1.61 -5.55 -5.92
N GLN A 38 -1.63 -5.96 -4.66
CA GLN A 38 -1.02 -7.21 -4.23
C GLN A 38 -1.91 -7.88 -3.18
N ASP A 39 -2.30 -9.11 -3.46
CA ASP A 39 -3.09 -9.90 -2.52
C ASP A 39 -2.13 -10.59 -1.54
N PHE A 40 -2.54 -10.76 -0.29
CA PHE A 40 -1.75 -11.44 0.73
C PHE A 40 -2.62 -12.40 1.54
N THR A 41 -2.02 -13.51 1.97
CA THR A 41 -2.67 -14.58 2.73
C THR A 41 -1.78 -15.08 3.86
N GLY A 42 -2.37 -15.73 4.86
CA GLY A 42 -1.65 -16.29 6.01
C GLY A 42 -2.45 -16.15 7.29
N ALA A 43 -1.81 -15.64 8.35
CA ALA A 43 -2.45 -15.42 9.64
C ALA A 43 -3.61 -14.40 9.59
N PHE A 44 -3.58 -13.50 8.61
CA PHE A 44 -4.67 -12.65 8.18
C PHE A 44 -4.55 -12.48 6.67
N SER A 45 -5.65 -12.23 5.97
CA SER A 45 -5.67 -12.17 4.51
C SER A 45 -6.32 -10.88 4.03
N GLY A 46 -5.93 -10.44 2.84
CA GLY A 46 -6.48 -9.21 2.29
C GLY A 46 -5.77 -8.81 1.01
N ARG A 47 -5.98 -7.54 0.67
CA ARG A 47 -5.48 -6.91 -0.54
C ARG A 47 -4.84 -5.59 -0.19
N ALA A 48 -3.57 -5.42 -0.54
CA ALA A 48 -2.88 -4.16 -0.42
C ALA A 48 -2.92 -3.43 -1.77
N LEU A 49 -3.19 -2.13 -1.71
CA LEU A 49 -3.16 -1.21 -2.83
C LEU A 49 -2.16 -0.11 -2.52
N LEU A 50 -1.25 0.16 -3.45
CA LEU A 50 -0.43 1.36 -3.46
C LEU A 50 -0.99 2.29 -4.55
N ILE A 51 -1.58 3.42 -4.15
CA ILE A 51 -2.40 4.27 -5.01
C ILE A 51 -1.72 5.62 -5.22
N PHE A 52 -1.73 6.08 -6.46
CA PHE A 52 -1.22 7.38 -6.86
C PHE A 52 -2.21 8.08 -7.80
N PRO A 53 -2.25 9.42 -7.79
CA PRO A 53 -2.84 10.18 -8.90
C PRO A 53 -2.13 9.80 -10.19
N GLU A 54 -2.86 9.57 -11.29
CA GLU A 54 -2.25 9.22 -12.58
C GLU A 54 -1.27 10.30 -13.06
N ALA A 55 -1.53 11.58 -12.75
CA ALA A 55 -0.59 12.67 -13.04
C ALA A 55 0.80 12.48 -12.37
N ASN A 56 0.89 11.72 -11.28
CA ASN A 56 2.13 11.45 -10.55
C ASN A 56 2.83 10.16 -11.02
N SER A 57 2.18 9.31 -11.82
CA SER A 57 2.75 8.02 -12.25
C SER A 57 4.03 8.23 -13.06
N MET A 58 3.99 9.16 -14.03
CA MET A 58 5.14 9.52 -14.86
C MET A 58 6.32 10.06 -14.03
N ALA A 59 6.04 10.84 -12.98
CA ALA A 59 7.06 11.35 -12.09
C ALA A 59 7.76 10.21 -11.33
N LEU A 60 7.01 9.19 -10.94
CA LEU A 60 7.56 8.00 -10.29
C LEU A 60 8.42 7.17 -11.25
N VAL A 61 7.93 6.93 -12.47
CA VAL A 61 8.67 6.18 -13.51
C VAL A 61 10.00 6.88 -13.79
N ARG A 62 9.98 8.19 -14.07
CA ARG A 62 11.21 8.99 -14.30
C ARG A 62 12.16 8.95 -13.10
N ALA A 63 11.62 8.95 -11.88
CA ALA A 63 12.46 8.87 -10.68
C ALA A 63 13.16 7.52 -10.54
N VAL A 64 12.61 6.44 -11.11
CA VAL A 64 13.14 5.07 -11.05
C VAL A 64 14.02 4.72 -12.25
N THR A 65 13.62 5.13 -13.46
CA THR A 65 14.36 4.88 -14.71
C THR A 65 15.49 5.90 -14.93
N GLY A 66 15.46 7.03 -14.22
CA GLY A 66 16.29 8.19 -14.52
C GLY A 66 15.72 9.03 -15.68
N ASP A 67 16.28 10.24 -15.84
CA ASP A 67 15.89 11.20 -16.89
C ASP A 67 16.48 10.84 -18.28
N GLU A 68 16.85 9.57 -18.52
CA GLU A 68 17.50 9.10 -19.75
C GLU A 68 16.50 8.77 -20.87
N LEU A 69 15.22 8.59 -20.54
CA LEU A 69 14.15 8.24 -21.47
C LEU A 69 13.36 9.47 -21.91
N ASP A 70 12.96 9.50 -23.17
CA ASP A 70 11.98 10.46 -23.68
C ASP A 70 10.55 10.09 -23.24
N GLU A 71 9.57 10.96 -23.52
CA GLU A 71 8.18 10.72 -23.09
C GLU A 71 7.59 9.41 -23.64
N ALA A 72 7.97 9.02 -24.86
CA ALA A 72 7.51 7.78 -25.47
C ALA A 72 8.08 6.55 -24.74
N GLY A 73 9.38 6.55 -24.43
CA GLY A 73 10.02 5.47 -23.67
C GLY A 73 9.52 5.38 -22.23
N VAL A 74 9.25 6.51 -21.57
CA VAL A 74 8.64 6.54 -20.22
C VAL A 74 7.24 5.92 -20.24
N ALA A 75 6.43 6.21 -21.25
CA ALA A 75 5.09 5.65 -21.38
C ALA A 75 5.11 4.13 -21.62
N GLU A 76 6.07 3.62 -22.40
CA GLU A 76 6.21 2.18 -22.66
C GLU A 76 6.62 1.41 -21.39
N MET A 77 7.45 2.02 -20.55
CA MET A 77 7.94 1.41 -19.30
C MET A 77 7.06 1.72 -18.08
N GLU A 78 5.99 2.48 -18.23
CA GLU A 78 5.19 2.97 -17.10
C GLU A 78 4.69 1.83 -16.22
N ASP A 79 3.98 0.87 -16.80
CA ASP A 79 3.38 -0.23 -16.06
C ASP A 79 4.44 -1.11 -15.40
N GLU A 80 5.57 -1.33 -16.06
CA GLU A 80 6.66 -2.14 -15.54
C GLU A 80 7.34 -1.46 -14.34
N ALA A 81 7.65 -0.16 -14.45
CA ALA A 81 8.26 0.61 -13.38
C ALA A 81 7.31 0.82 -12.18
N LEU A 82 6.01 1.06 -12.45
CA LEU A 82 4.99 1.11 -11.41
C LEU A 82 4.88 -0.24 -10.70
N SER A 83 4.78 -1.34 -11.45
CA SER A 83 4.71 -2.69 -10.89
C SER A 83 5.91 -3.02 -10.01
N GLU A 84 7.13 -2.73 -10.47
CA GLU A 84 8.36 -2.97 -9.71
C GLU A 84 8.43 -2.11 -8.45
N THR A 85 8.09 -0.82 -8.56
CA THR A 85 8.07 0.08 -7.40
C THR A 85 7.03 -0.36 -6.39
N GLY A 86 5.82 -0.69 -6.86
CA GLY A 86 4.74 -1.16 -6.02
C GLY A 86 5.07 -2.48 -5.35
N ASN A 87 5.71 -3.40 -6.06
CA ASN A 87 6.21 -4.65 -5.51
C ASN A 87 7.19 -4.39 -4.36
N VAL A 88 8.21 -3.56 -4.57
CA VAL A 88 9.21 -3.24 -3.53
C VAL A 88 8.55 -2.59 -2.30
N VAL A 89 7.66 -1.62 -2.51
CA VAL A 89 6.98 -0.90 -1.43
C VAL A 89 6.01 -1.81 -0.66
N LEU A 90 5.12 -2.50 -1.36
CA LEU A 90 4.11 -3.36 -0.74
C LEU A 90 4.75 -4.57 -0.07
N TYR A 91 5.70 -5.23 -0.74
CA TYR A 91 6.45 -6.33 -0.14
C TYR A 91 7.24 -5.86 1.08
N GLY A 92 7.94 -4.73 1.00
CA GLY A 92 8.67 -4.16 2.12
C GLY A 92 7.77 -3.88 3.33
N CYS A 93 6.60 -3.27 3.10
CA CYS A 93 5.62 -2.99 4.14
C CYS A 93 5.06 -4.27 4.77
N LEU A 94 4.53 -5.18 3.94
CA LEU A 94 3.89 -6.41 4.41
C LEU A 94 4.89 -7.37 5.05
N ALA A 95 6.12 -7.48 4.53
CA ALA A 95 7.17 -8.33 5.11
C ALA A 95 7.65 -7.77 6.45
N THR A 96 7.75 -6.43 6.58
CA THR A 96 8.07 -5.80 7.87
C THR A 96 6.97 -6.07 8.88
N MET A 97 5.70 -5.94 8.50
CA MET A 97 4.56 -6.29 9.37
C MET A 97 4.60 -7.78 9.76
N ALA A 98 4.77 -8.68 8.80
CA ALA A 98 4.87 -10.13 9.04
C ALA A 98 5.99 -10.47 10.04
N ASN A 99 7.16 -9.87 9.87
CA ASN A 99 8.31 -10.06 10.76
C ASN A 99 8.04 -9.51 12.17
N MET A 100 7.48 -8.30 12.27
CA MET A 100 7.13 -7.69 13.56
C MET A 100 6.09 -8.53 14.31
N LEU A 101 5.06 -9.01 13.61
CA LEU A 101 4.01 -9.85 14.16
C LEU A 101 4.43 -11.32 14.36
N GLN A 102 5.62 -11.71 13.88
CA GLN A 102 6.10 -13.10 13.88
C GLN A 102 5.10 -14.08 13.26
N ARG A 103 4.49 -13.67 12.14
CA ARG A 103 3.55 -14.49 11.36
C ARG A 103 3.90 -14.35 9.88
N PRO A 104 4.22 -15.44 9.18
CA PRO A 104 4.51 -15.35 7.75
C PRO A 104 3.25 -14.94 6.99
N LEU A 105 3.46 -14.14 5.94
CA LEU A 105 2.44 -13.80 4.95
C LEU A 105 2.96 -14.22 3.58
N GLU A 106 2.11 -14.86 2.80
CA GLU A 106 2.35 -15.11 1.39
C GLU A 106 1.75 -13.97 0.57
N MET A 107 2.43 -13.56 -0.48
CA MET A 107 2.04 -12.43 -1.31
C MET A 107 1.93 -12.86 -2.77
N SER A 108 0.91 -12.35 -3.46
CA SER A 108 0.76 -12.54 -4.90
C SER A 108 1.77 -11.69 -5.68
N LEU A 109 1.82 -11.91 -6.99
CA LEU A 109 2.46 -10.96 -7.90
C LEU A 109 1.70 -9.62 -7.91
N PRO A 110 2.41 -8.49 -8.09
CA PRO A 110 1.79 -7.18 -8.24
C PRO A 110 0.97 -7.10 -9.52
N GLN A 111 -0.11 -6.31 -9.50
CA GLN A 111 -0.90 -6.00 -10.68
C GLN A 111 -1.21 -4.51 -10.74
N VAL A 112 -0.89 -3.87 -11.86
CA VAL A 112 -1.25 -2.48 -12.11
C VAL A 112 -2.73 -2.39 -12.50
N MET A 113 -3.45 -1.47 -11.88
CA MET A 113 -4.85 -1.20 -12.15
C MET A 113 -5.09 0.31 -12.24
N ARG A 114 -5.97 0.73 -13.14
CA ARG A 114 -6.37 2.13 -13.32
C ARG A 114 -7.88 2.29 -13.12
N GLY A 115 -8.28 3.45 -12.64
CA GLY A 115 -9.68 3.82 -12.49
C GLY A 115 -9.92 4.81 -11.36
N ASP A 116 -11.19 4.96 -11.00
CA ASP A 116 -11.59 5.83 -9.91
C ASP A 116 -11.59 5.09 -8.56
N GLY A 117 -11.83 5.83 -7.47
CA GLY A 117 -11.90 5.24 -6.14
C GLY A 117 -12.96 4.14 -6.01
N GLN A 118 -14.09 4.21 -6.72
CA GLN A 118 -15.11 3.16 -6.66
C GLN A 118 -14.59 1.83 -7.20
N ARG A 119 -13.91 1.88 -8.35
CA ARG A 119 -13.28 0.71 -8.96
C ARG A 119 -12.14 0.16 -8.11
N LEU A 120 -11.26 1.03 -7.59
CA LEU A 120 -10.13 0.62 -6.77
C LEU A 120 -10.56 -0.07 -5.46
N PHE A 121 -11.63 0.42 -4.81
CA PHE A 121 -12.15 -0.14 -3.57
C PHE A 121 -13.28 -1.17 -3.76
N GLU A 122 -13.48 -1.64 -5.00
CA GLU A 122 -14.42 -2.72 -5.34
C GLU A 122 -15.86 -2.47 -4.86
N LEU A 123 -16.30 -1.21 -4.92
CA LEU A 123 -17.65 -0.81 -4.50
C LEU A 123 -18.74 -1.28 -5.47
N ASP A 124 -18.37 -1.67 -6.69
CA ASP A 124 -19.28 -2.21 -7.70
C ASP A 124 -19.61 -3.70 -7.49
N GLN A 125 -18.96 -4.37 -6.53
CA GLN A 125 -19.21 -5.78 -6.22
C GLN A 125 -20.33 -5.93 -5.18
N VAL A 126 -21.25 -6.87 -5.44
CA VAL A 126 -22.47 -7.10 -4.65
C VAL A 126 -22.17 -7.49 -3.19
N ASP A 127 -21.03 -8.13 -2.92
CA ASP A 127 -20.56 -8.52 -1.57
C ASP A 127 -19.61 -7.48 -0.93
N GLY A 128 -19.42 -6.33 -1.56
CA GLY A 128 -18.39 -5.33 -1.22
C GLY A 128 -18.60 -4.55 0.09
N GLU A 129 -19.67 -4.77 0.84
CA GLU A 129 -19.98 -3.97 2.05
C GLU A 129 -19.31 -4.50 3.34
N ALA A 130 -18.99 -5.80 3.43
CA ALA A 130 -18.65 -6.45 4.69
C ALA A 130 -17.15 -6.38 5.08
N GLY A 131 -16.40 -5.41 4.54
CA GLY A 131 -14.96 -5.29 4.73
C GLY A 131 -14.53 -3.93 5.28
N VAL A 132 -13.33 -3.92 5.87
CA VAL A 132 -12.69 -2.72 6.42
C VAL A 132 -11.45 -2.40 5.60
N VAL A 133 -11.16 -1.11 5.49
CA VAL A 133 -9.95 -0.59 4.86
C VAL A 133 -9.09 0.05 5.93
N LEU A 134 -7.88 -0.47 6.08
CA LEU A 134 -6.81 0.21 6.79
C LEU A 134 -6.14 1.17 5.80
N PHE A 135 -6.44 2.45 5.93
CA PHE A 135 -6.06 3.50 5.00
C PHE A 135 -4.87 4.30 5.55
N LEU A 136 -3.75 4.25 4.85
CA LEU A 136 -2.49 4.90 5.20
C LEU A 136 -2.23 6.03 4.21
N TYR A 137 -1.99 7.21 4.77
CA TYR A 137 -1.41 8.30 4.01
C TYR A 137 0.09 8.10 3.97
N ILE A 138 0.70 8.19 2.79
CA ILE A 138 2.16 8.05 2.66
C ILE A 138 2.77 9.22 1.89
N ASN A 139 3.93 9.67 2.37
CA ASN A 139 4.83 10.47 1.56
C ASN A 139 6.00 9.58 1.14
N PHE A 140 6.20 9.50 -0.16
CA PHE A 140 7.25 8.75 -0.81
C PHE A 140 8.30 9.73 -1.32
N SER A 141 9.57 9.51 -1.03
CA SER A 141 10.65 10.32 -1.58
C SER A 141 11.64 9.42 -2.32
N VAL A 142 11.83 9.66 -3.61
CA VAL A 142 12.82 8.97 -4.44
C VAL A 142 13.64 9.98 -5.23
N SER A 143 14.96 9.82 -5.18
CA SER A 143 15.90 10.69 -5.88
C SER A 143 15.69 12.19 -5.58
N GLY A 144 15.23 12.50 -4.35
CA GLY A 144 14.93 13.86 -3.89
C GLY A 144 13.59 14.43 -4.37
N ARG A 145 12.74 13.64 -5.02
CA ARG A 145 11.38 14.03 -5.44
C ARG A 145 10.36 13.47 -4.45
N ASP A 146 9.59 14.36 -3.84
CA ASP A 146 8.48 13.97 -2.97
C ASP A 146 7.23 13.70 -3.79
N ILE A 147 6.80 12.45 -3.75
CA ILE A 147 5.61 11.93 -4.41
C ILE A 147 4.62 11.56 -3.32
N ARG A 148 3.43 12.13 -3.38
CA ARG A 148 2.33 11.78 -2.48
C ARG A 148 1.60 10.56 -3.02
N GLY A 149 1.27 9.65 -2.12
CA GLY A 149 0.51 8.46 -2.44
C GLY A 149 -0.26 7.94 -1.24
N TYR A 150 -0.92 6.81 -1.43
CA TYR A 150 -1.75 6.19 -0.42
C TYR A 150 -1.48 4.69 -0.40
N ILE A 151 -1.46 4.09 0.78
CA ILE A 151 -1.52 2.64 0.93
C ILE A 151 -2.88 2.30 1.51
N ALA A 152 -3.60 1.37 0.89
CA ALA A 152 -4.84 0.86 1.44
C ALA A 152 -4.77 -0.65 1.56
N MET A 153 -5.05 -1.18 2.76
CA MET A 153 -5.19 -2.62 2.97
C MET A 153 -6.66 -2.95 3.19
N LEU A 154 -7.27 -3.62 2.23
CA LEU A 154 -8.63 -4.10 2.27
C LEU A 154 -8.63 -5.49 2.90
N MET A 155 -9.36 -5.64 3.99
CA MET A 155 -9.48 -6.88 4.73
C MET A 155 -10.95 -7.15 5.05
N ASP A 156 -11.29 -8.42 5.19
CA ASP A 156 -12.58 -8.79 5.79
C ASP A 156 -12.53 -8.60 7.32
N LEU A 157 -13.69 -8.66 7.95
CA LEU A 157 -13.80 -8.52 9.40
C LEU A 157 -12.97 -9.57 10.18
N PRO A 158 -13.00 -10.88 9.82
CA PRO A 158 -12.15 -11.87 10.47
C PRO A 158 -10.66 -11.54 10.41
N SER A 159 -10.15 -11.05 9.28
CA SER A 159 -8.73 -10.71 9.13
C SER A 159 -8.33 -9.49 9.95
N ILE A 160 -9.21 -8.49 10.08
CA ILE A 160 -8.97 -7.35 10.98
C ILE A 160 -8.94 -7.79 12.44
N ASP A 161 -9.84 -8.67 12.85
CA ASP A 161 -9.85 -9.15 14.23
C ASP A 161 -8.63 -10.03 14.53
N ALA A 162 -8.21 -10.87 13.57
CA ALA A 162 -6.94 -11.58 13.67
C ALA A 162 -5.75 -10.62 13.80
N LEU A 163 -5.71 -9.56 12.99
CA LEU A 163 -4.65 -8.55 13.06
C LEU A 163 -4.63 -7.84 14.43
N LYS A 164 -5.79 -7.49 15.00
CA LYS A 164 -5.86 -6.90 16.35
C LYS A 164 -5.27 -7.82 17.42
N VAL A 165 -5.56 -9.12 17.36
CA VAL A 165 -4.99 -10.11 18.29
C VAL A 165 -3.48 -10.17 18.14
N LEU A 166 -2.96 -10.24 16.91
CA LEU A 166 -1.52 -10.28 16.66
C LEU A 166 -0.80 -8.98 17.12
N ILE A 167 -1.45 -7.82 16.96
CA ILE A 167 -0.94 -6.56 17.48
C ILE A 167 -0.91 -6.58 19.02
N ALA A 168 -1.95 -7.12 19.67
CA ALA A 168 -1.95 -7.27 21.12
C ALA A 168 -0.80 -8.18 21.61
N GLU A 169 -0.59 -9.34 20.98
CA GLU A 169 0.55 -10.23 21.27
C GLU A 169 1.92 -9.53 21.05
N PHE A 170 2.03 -8.72 20.00
CA PHE A 170 3.23 -7.91 19.72
C PHE A 170 3.49 -6.88 20.81
N LEU A 171 2.45 -6.15 21.24
CA LEU A 171 2.55 -5.17 22.31
C LEU A 171 2.92 -5.83 23.63
N GLU A 172 2.32 -6.98 23.97
CA GLU A 172 2.69 -7.75 25.16
C GLU A 172 4.15 -8.21 25.12
N ARG A 173 4.66 -8.62 23.96
CA ARG A 173 6.06 -9.01 23.83
C ARG A 173 7.03 -7.84 24.02
N ILE A 174 6.69 -6.64 23.55
CA ILE A 174 7.58 -5.48 23.66
C ILE A 174 7.46 -4.81 25.04
N VAL A 175 6.25 -4.70 25.57
CA VAL A 175 5.97 -4.03 26.84
C VAL A 175 6.19 -4.98 28.03
N GLY A 176 5.85 -6.26 27.88
CA GLY A 176 6.04 -7.30 28.89
C GLY A 176 7.48 -7.85 28.98
N ALA A 177 8.37 -7.48 28.07
CA ALA A 177 9.80 -7.82 28.13
C ALA A 177 10.60 -6.99 29.16
N ASN A 178 9.94 -6.33 30.10
CA ASN A 178 10.63 -5.76 31.27
C ASN A 178 9.88 -6.05 32.58
N PRO A 179 10.14 -7.22 33.21
CA PRO A 179 9.92 -7.39 34.64
C PRO A 179 11.19 -7.50 35.47
N ASP A 180 12.41 -7.66 34.92
CA ASP A 180 13.63 -7.85 35.72
C ASP A 180 14.87 -7.19 35.10
N ALA A 181 15.00 -5.89 35.35
CA ALA A 181 16.26 -5.37 35.89
C ALA A 181 16.27 -5.72 37.39
N ALA A 182 16.72 -6.93 37.71
CA ALA A 182 16.99 -7.40 39.07
C ALA A 182 18.26 -8.27 39.07
#